data_AF-A0A2N1F705-F1
#
_entry.id   AF-A0A2N1F705-F1
#
_cell.length_a   1.000
_cell.length_b   1.000
_cell.length_c   1.000
_cell.angle_alpha   90.00
_cell.angle_beta   90.00
_cell.angle_gamma   90.00
#
_symmetry.space_group_name_H-M   'P 1'
#
loop_
_entity.id
_entity.type
_entity.pdbx_description
1 polymer ?
#
loop_
_entity_poly.entity_id
_entity_poly.type
_entity_poly.pdbx_seq_one_letter_code
_entity_poly.pdbx_strand_id
1 'polypeptide(L)'
;MSLEEDILIENYLKEALSESEEKDFSERMSNDDSFREKVIFEKQLFETLNESDWSFIENTNSEELKTLDSVFKSDDVKKTKEAISMAYEKYSSSKKKTLKLSYIAAASVAILIAVYSLFYTTNYSPNELYAVYIQPNELHSNISRGEESKIKDLAIGETYFNDKNYSKALPVFVKVLPENKNNASIYLYIAISQIELSKYNEAKATLDNLINSDLIDAEKGYWYKSLLFVKSNQLQEAKEQLKFVIKNSYFKHKEAKELLSKLDN
;
A
#
# COMPACT_ATOMS: atom_id res chain seq x y z
N MET A 1 -25.55 -9.44 -3.40
CA MET A 1 -25.63 -8.52 -4.55
C MET A 1 -25.63 -9.36 -5.82
N SER A 2 -26.61 -9.17 -6.70
CA SER A 2 -26.65 -9.84 -8.00
C SER A 2 -26.15 -8.89 -9.07
N LEU A 3 -25.25 -9.39 -9.93
CA LEU A 3 -24.70 -8.68 -11.09
C LEU A 3 -25.81 -8.13 -12.02
N GLU A 4 -26.95 -8.82 -12.08
CA GLU A 4 -28.13 -8.40 -12.85
C GLU A 4 -28.72 -7.07 -12.38
N GLU A 5 -28.67 -6.79 -11.08
CA GLU A 5 -29.19 -5.54 -10.52
C GLU A 5 -28.28 -4.36 -10.85
N ASP A 6 -26.97 -4.55 -10.81
CA ASP A 6 -25.98 -3.52 -11.16
C ASP A 6 -26.12 -3.14 -12.65
N ILE A 7 -26.29 -4.12 -13.53
CA ILE A 7 -26.51 -3.90 -14.97
C ILE A 7 -27.80 -3.13 -15.23
N LEU A 8 -28.86 -3.41 -14.48
CA LEU A 8 -30.14 -2.71 -14.61
C LEU A 8 -30.00 -1.22 -14.23
N ILE A 9 -29.27 -0.92 -13.16
CA ILE A 9 -29.01 0.46 -12.73
C ILE A 9 -28.09 1.19 -13.71
N GLU A 10 -27.05 0.51 -14.22
CA GLU A 10 -26.16 1.07 -15.25
C GLU A 10 -26.95 1.45 -16.53
N ASN A 11 -27.84 0.57 -16.99
CA ASN A 11 -28.67 0.84 -18.16
C ASN A 11 -29.66 2.00 -17.91
N TYR A 12 -30.19 2.13 -16.69
CA TYR A 12 -30.99 3.29 -16.30
C TYR A 12 -30.18 4.60 -16.40
N LEU A 13 -28.95 4.63 -15.87
CA LEU A 13 -28.10 5.82 -15.87
C LEU A 13 -27.61 6.22 -17.28
N LYS A 14 -27.56 5.26 -18.20
CA LYS A 14 -27.22 5.47 -19.62
C LYS A 14 -28.44 5.73 -20.51
N GLU A 15 -29.63 5.87 -19.94
CA GLU A 15 -30.90 6.02 -20.69
C GLU A 15 -31.13 4.88 -21.70
N ALA A 16 -30.74 3.66 -21.34
CA ALA A 16 -30.75 2.46 -22.19
C ALA A 16 -31.79 1.40 -21.79
N LEU A 17 -32.72 1.74 -20.88
CA LEU A 17 -33.83 0.85 -20.52
C LEU A 17 -34.96 0.89 -21.57
N SER A 18 -35.63 -0.24 -21.76
CA SER A 18 -36.90 -0.27 -22.51
C SER A 18 -38.06 0.30 -21.68
N GLU A 19 -39.15 0.72 -22.34
CA GLU A 19 -40.35 1.25 -21.66
C GLU A 19 -40.93 0.29 -20.61
N SER A 20 -40.81 -1.03 -20.83
CA SER A 20 -41.25 -2.04 -19.85
C SER A 20 -40.33 -2.06 -18.63
N GLU A 21 -39.01 -1.95 -18.84
CA GLU A 21 -38.02 -1.99 -17.77
C GLU A 21 -38.02 -0.70 -16.95
N GLU A 22 -38.25 0.47 -17.58
CA GLU A 22 -38.39 1.74 -16.86
C GLU A 22 -39.56 1.75 -15.88
N LYS A 23 -40.68 1.11 -16.26
CA LYS A 23 -41.85 0.99 -15.41
C LYS A 23 -41.57 0.13 -14.19
N ASP A 24 -40.97 -1.04 -14.39
CA ASP A 24 -40.60 -1.96 -13.31
C ASP A 24 -39.51 -1.32 -12.42
N PHE A 25 -38.57 -0.60 -13.02
CA PHE A 25 -37.54 0.16 -12.31
C PHE A 25 -38.15 1.25 -11.43
N SER A 26 -39.11 2.03 -11.95
CA SER A 26 -39.80 3.10 -11.21
C SER A 26 -40.65 2.56 -10.06
N GLU A 27 -41.29 1.41 -10.25
CA GLU A 27 -42.04 0.72 -9.21
C GLU A 27 -41.11 0.25 -8.08
N ARG A 28 -39.98 -0.38 -8.42
CA ARG A 28 -38.95 -0.77 -7.44
C ARG A 28 -38.35 0.43 -6.74
N MET A 29 -38.06 1.51 -7.48
CA MET A 29 -37.56 2.78 -6.95
C MET A 29 -38.56 3.47 -6.02
N SER A 30 -39.82 3.03 -5.96
CA SER A 30 -40.84 3.52 -5.02
C SER A 30 -41.00 2.57 -3.83
N ASN A 31 -41.00 1.26 -4.07
CA ASN A 31 -41.35 0.25 -3.07
C ASN A 31 -40.17 -0.35 -2.29
N ASP A 32 -38.93 -0.19 -2.77
CA ASP A 32 -37.73 -0.78 -2.17
C ASP A 32 -36.71 0.30 -1.77
N ASP A 33 -36.61 0.54 -0.45
CA ASP A 33 -35.66 1.48 0.15
C ASP A 33 -34.19 1.12 -0.17
N SER A 34 -33.84 -0.17 -0.09
CA SER A 34 -32.46 -0.63 -0.29
C SER A 34 -32.04 -0.48 -1.75
N PHE A 35 -32.94 -0.76 -2.68
CA PHE A 35 -32.70 -0.56 -4.11
C PHE A 35 -32.54 0.93 -4.42
N ARG A 36 -33.38 1.79 -3.83
CA ARG A 36 -33.32 3.23 -4.00
C ARG A 36 -32.01 3.85 -3.51
N GLU A 37 -31.53 3.45 -2.33
CA GLU A 37 -30.24 3.91 -1.81
C GLU A 37 -29.08 3.52 -2.72
N LYS A 38 -29.13 2.30 -3.27
CA LYS A 38 -28.12 1.80 -4.21
C LYS A 38 -28.12 2.57 -5.53
N VAL A 39 -29.28 2.83 -6.11
CA VAL A 39 -29.43 3.67 -7.32
C VAL A 39 -28.85 5.07 -7.09
N ILE A 40 -29.12 5.68 -5.92
CA ILE A 40 -28.56 6.99 -5.57
C ILE A 40 -27.04 6.95 -5.49
N PHE A 41 -26.47 5.92 -4.86
CA PHE A 41 -25.02 5.75 -4.76
C PHE A 41 -24.37 5.57 -6.13
N GLU A 42 -24.89 4.68 -6.96
CA GLU A 42 -24.35 4.43 -8.31
C GLU A 42 -24.52 5.63 -9.23
N LYS A 43 -25.62 6.38 -9.09
CA LYS A 43 -25.81 7.66 -9.79
C LYS A 43 -24.74 8.68 -9.40
N GLN A 44 -24.47 8.84 -8.11
CA GLN A 44 -23.41 9.74 -7.63
C GLN A 44 -22.03 9.33 -8.18
N LEU A 45 -21.76 8.03 -8.24
CA LEU A 45 -20.53 7.50 -8.81
C LEU A 45 -20.43 7.77 -10.32
N PHE A 46 -21.52 7.54 -11.05
CA PHE A 46 -21.61 7.77 -12.49
C PHE A 46 -21.45 9.26 -12.84
N GLU A 47 -22.09 10.16 -12.08
CA GLU A 47 -21.96 11.62 -12.26
C GLU A 47 -20.55 12.12 -11.94
N THR A 48 -19.87 11.52 -10.95
CA THR A 48 -18.51 11.94 -10.55
C THR A 48 -17.40 11.35 -11.42
N LEU A 49 -17.66 10.23 -12.11
CA LEU A 49 -16.66 9.52 -12.93
C LEU A 49 -16.98 9.53 -14.43
N ASN A 50 -17.97 10.32 -14.88
CA ASN A 50 -18.34 10.40 -16.28
C ASN A 50 -17.14 10.80 -17.15
N GLU A 51 -16.97 10.13 -18.29
CA GLU A 51 -15.78 10.22 -19.17
C GLU A 51 -15.46 11.64 -19.65
N SER A 52 -16.41 12.58 -19.58
CA SER A 52 -16.17 14.00 -19.88
C SER A 52 -15.19 14.69 -18.94
N ASP A 53 -15.05 14.19 -17.70
CA ASP A 53 -14.16 14.78 -16.70
C ASP A 53 -12.79 14.07 -16.64
N TRP A 54 -12.65 12.91 -17.31
CA TRP A 54 -11.36 12.28 -17.57
C TRP A 54 -10.71 12.85 -18.84
N SER A 55 -10.55 14.18 -18.91
CA SER A 55 -9.65 14.79 -19.89
C SER A 55 -8.19 14.65 -19.43
N PHE A 56 -7.67 13.42 -19.44
CA PHE A 56 -6.22 13.26 -19.54
C PHE A 56 -5.78 13.74 -20.93
N ILE A 57 -5.34 15.00 -20.97
CA ILE A 57 -4.51 15.59 -22.03
C ILE A 57 -5.24 15.72 -23.38
N GLU A 58 -6.11 16.73 -23.49
CA GLU A 58 -6.52 17.25 -24.81
C GLU A 58 -5.62 18.39 -25.31
N ASN A 59 -4.55 18.74 -24.57
CA ASN A 59 -3.56 19.70 -25.05
C ASN A 59 -2.33 18.99 -25.62
N THR A 60 -2.49 18.39 -26.80
CA THR A 60 -1.46 17.65 -27.53
C THR A 60 -0.32 18.53 -28.08
N ASN A 61 -0.24 19.81 -27.70
CA ASN A 61 0.68 20.78 -28.28
C ASN A 61 1.46 21.60 -27.23
N SER A 62 1.63 21.06 -26.01
CA SER A 62 2.52 21.68 -25.02
C SER A 62 3.99 21.59 -25.46
N GLU A 63 4.78 22.62 -25.16
CA GLU A 63 6.23 22.61 -25.42
C GLU A 63 6.92 21.43 -24.73
N GLU A 64 6.42 20.99 -23.57
CA GLU A 64 6.90 19.82 -22.84
C GLU A 64 6.81 18.54 -23.69
N LEU A 65 5.70 18.32 -24.41
CA LEU A 65 5.58 17.15 -25.30
C LEU A 65 6.54 17.22 -26.50
N LYS A 66 6.81 18.43 -27.02
CA LYS A 66 7.82 18.62 -28.09
C LYS A 66 9.24 18.39 -27.58
N THR A 67 9.56 18.83 -26.37
CA THR A 67 10.85 18.55 -25.75
C THR A 67 11.01 17.05 -25.51
N LEU A 68 9.98 16.39 -25.01
CA LEU A 68 9.98 14.95 -24.76
C LEU A 68 10.13 14.16 -26.07
N ASP A 69 9.38 14.49 -27.12
CA ASP A 69 9.51 13.86 -28.44
C ASP A 69 10.89 14.11 -29.07
N SER A 70 11.47 15.31 -28.89
CA SER A 70 12.83 15.62 -29.34
C SER A 70 13.89 14.81 -28.60
N VAL A 71 13.71 14.59 -27.29
CA VAL A 71 14.61 13.77 -26.47
C VAL A 71 14.50 12.30 -26.89
N PHE A 72 13.29 11.78 -27.07
CA PHE A 72 13.08 10.40 -27.55
C PHE A 72 13.59 10.15 -28.96
N LYS A 73 13.62 11.17 -29.81
CA LYS A 73 14.15 11.10 -31.18
C LYS A 73 15.64 11.48 -31.30
N SER A 74 16.26 11.91 -30.21
CA SER A 74 17.68 12.30 -30.19
C SER A 74 18.59 11.13 -30.56
N ASP A 75 19.73 11.46 -31.16
CA ASP A 75 20.71 10.46 -31.60
C ASP A 75 21.32 9.70 -30.43
N ASP A 76 21.36 10.31 -29.24
CA ASP A 76 21.84 9.65 -28.03
C ASP A 76 20.86 8.56 -27.61
N VAL A 77 19.56 8.83 -27.54
CA VAL A 77 18.55 7.80 -27.20
C VAL A 77 18.49 6.68 -28.24
N LYS A 78 18.68 7.00 -29.53
CA LYS A 78 18.80 5.97 -30.58
C LYS A 78 20.03 5.10 -30.37
N LYS A 79 21.21 5.68 -30.09
CA LYS A 79 22.43 4.93 -29.77
C LYS A 79 22.26 4.07 -28.52
N THR A 80 21.56 4.56 -27.49
CA THR A 80 21.27 3.77 -26.29
C THR A 80 20.34 2.61 -26.61
N LYS A 81 19.29 2.84 -27.42
CA LYS A 81 18.37 1.79 -27.88
C LYS A 81 19.11 0.72 -28.70
N GLU A 82 19.99 1.13 -29.60
CA GLU A 82 20.83 0.24 -30.41
C GLU A 82 21.83 -0.53 -29.54
N ALA A 83 22.47 0.12 -28.57
CA ALA A 83 23.38 -0.52 -27.62
C ALA A 83 22.68 -1.56 -26.74
N ILE A 84 21.46 -1.25 -26.27
CA ILE A 84 20.62 -2.19 -25.51
C ILE A 84 20.17 -3.35 -26.41
N SER A 85 19.76 -3.08 -27.64
CA SER A 85 19.37 -4.12 -28.61
C SER A 85 20.55 -5.04 -28.95
N MET A 86 21.75 -4.49 -29.14
CA MET A 86 22.97 -5.26 -29.37
C MET A 86 23.39 -6.07 -28.14
N ALA A 87 23.24 -5.53 -26.93
CA ALA A 87 23.49 -6.24 -25.69
C ALA A 87 22.48 -7.38 -25.49
N TYR A 88 21.21 -7.16 -25.83
CA TYR A 88 20.15 -8.15 -25.76
C TYR A 88 20.33 -9.26 -26.79
N GLU A 89 20.64 -8.93 -28.04
CA GLU A 89 20.98 -9.88 -29.10
C GLU A 89 22.19 -10.73 -28.69
N LYS A 90 23.25 -10.12 -28.14
CA LYS A 90 24.44 -10.83 -27.64
C LYS A 90 24.13 -11.76 -26.45
N TYR A 91 23.18 -11.39 -25.60
CA TYR A 91 22.73 -12.20 -24.48
C TYR A 91 21.81 -13.36 -24.94
N SER A 92 20.93 -13.09 -25.92
CA SER A 92 19.96 -14.03 -26.48
C SER A 92 20.59 -15.06 -27.44
N SER A 93 21.64 -14.66 -28.18
CA SER A 93 22.30 -15.51 -29.18
C SER A 93 23.37 -16.45 -28.60
N SER A 94 23.60 -16.44 -27.28
CA SER A 94 24.44 -17.44 -26.61
C SER A 94 23.69 -18.77 -26.53
N LYS A 95 23.60 -19.50 -27.65
CA LYS A 95 23.27 -20.93 -27.63
C LYS A 95 24.27 -21.61 -26.69
N LYS A 96 23.74 -22.10 -25.55
CA LYS A 96 24.51 -22.87 -24.57
C LYS A 96 25.18 -24.03 -25.31
N LYS A 97 26.50 -23.96 -25.51
CA LYS A 97 27.28 -25.18 -25.76
C LYS A 97 27.06 -26.07 -24.55
N THR A 98 26.39 -27.19 -24.76
CA THR A 98 26.20 -28.19 -23.71
C THR A 98 27.56 -28.81 -23.41
N LEU A 99 28.28 -28.19 -22.49
CA LEU A 99 29.41 -28.83 -21.82
C LEU A 99 28.82 -30.00 -21.04
N LYS A 100 29.08 -31.23 -21.52
CA LYS A 100 28.89 -32.44 -20.74
C LYS A 100 29.89 -32.41 -19.59
N LEU A 101 29.55 -31.68 -18.53
CA LEU A 101 30.31 -31.66 -17.30
C LEU A 101 30.05 -33.00 -16.59
N SER A 102 31.11 -33.74 -16.32
CA SER A 102 31.02 -34.99 -15.57
C SER A 102 30.42 -34.73 -14.17
N TYR A 103 29.64 -35.69 -13.67
CA TYR A 103 28.86 -35.62 -12.43
C TYR A 103 29.64 -35.24 -11.15
N ILE A 104 30.97 -35.20 -11.21
CA ILE A 104 31.85 -34.84 -10.09
C ILE A 104 31.89 -33.31 -9.88
N ALA A 105 31.80 -32.51 -10.94
CA ALA A 105 31.81 -31.04 -10.82
C ALA A 105 30.50 -30.49 -10.24
N ALA A 106 29.36 -31.09 -10.57
CA ALA A 106 28.05 -30.69 -10.04
C ALA A 106 27.92 -30.95 -8.53
N ALA A 107 28.48 -32.05 -8.03
CA ALA A 107 28.47 -32.36 -6.60
C ALA A 107 29.27 -31.32 -5.79
N SER A 108 30.41 -30.85 -6.31
CA SER A 108 31.22 -29.83 -5.63
C SER A 108 30.50 -28.47 -5.54
N VAL A 109 29.76 -28.08 -6.58
CA VAL A 109 28.97 -26.83 -6.58
C VAL A 109 27.74 -26.97 -5.67
N ALA A 110 27.06 -28.11 -5.68
CA ALA A 110 25.93 -28.37 -4.79
C ALA A 110 26.37 -28.39 -3.31
N ILE A 111 27.53 -28.97 -3.01
CA ILE A 111 28.12 -28.93 -1.66
C ILE A 111 28.51 -27.51 -1.29
N LEU A 112 29.12 -26.73 -2.19
CA LEU A 112 29.44 -25.32 -1.91
C LEU A 112 28.19 -24.48 -1.69
N ILE A 113 27.11 -24.71 -2.44
CA ILE A 113 25.81 -24.03 -2.23
C ILE A 113 25.16 -24.48 -0.92
N ALA A 114 25.19 -25.77 -0.59
CA ALA A 114 24.65 -26.31 0.66
C ALA A 114 25.44 -25.78 1.87
N VAL A 115 26.76 -25.79 1.79
CA VAL A 115 27.67 -25.22 2.79
C VAL A 115 27.43 -23.71 2.91
N TYR A 116 27.39 -22.97 1.80
CA TYR A 116 27.06 -21.54 1.82
C TYR A 116 25.68 -21.28 2.46
N SER A 117 24.66 -22.09 2.15
CA SER A 117 23.33 -21.97 2.75
C SER A 117 23.30 -22.32 4.24
N LEU A 118 24.18 -23.22 4.70
CA LEU A 118 24.34 -23.57 6.11
C LEU A 118 25.10 -22.49 6.90
N PHE A 119 25.95 -21.71 6.22
CA PHE A 119 26.76 -20.64 6.82
C PHE A 119 26.17 -19.22 6.62
N TYR A 120 25.20 -19.03 5.72
CA TYR A 120 24.43 -17.78 5.57
C TYR A 120 23.20 -17.76 6.47
N THR A 121 23.41 -17.85 7.78
CA THR A 121 22.42 -17.33 8.74
C THR A 121 22.69 -15.84 8.89
N THR A 122 21.96 -15.02 8.12
CA THR A 122 21.93 -13.58 8.40
C THR A 122 21.21 -13.40 9.73
N ASN A 123 21.97 -13.30 10.83
CA ASN A 123 21.46 -12.90 12.14
C ASN A 123 21.09 -11.41 12.05
N TYR A 124 19.90 -11.12 11.56
CA TYR A 124 19.39 -9.76 11.54
C TYR A 124 19.21 -9.27 12.98
N SER A 125 19.76 -8.11 13.29
CA SER A 125 19.43 -7.42 14.52
C SER A 125 17.94 -7.06 14.55
N PRO A 126 17.32 -6.93 15.74
CA PRO A 126 15.94 -6.47 15.86
C PRO A 126 15.66 -5.16 15.10
N ASN A 127 16.64 -4.25 15.06
CA ASN A 127 16.52 -2.99 14.32
C ASN A 127 16.48 -3.19 12.80
N GLU A 128 17.25 -4.13 12.26
CA GLU A 128 17.21 -4.47 10.83
C GLU A 128 15.88 -5.16 10.49
N LEU A 129 15.39 -6.05 11.36
CA LEU A 129 14.07 -6.65 11.20
C LEU A 129 12.98 -5.57 11.21
N TYR A 130 12.99 -4.66 12.17
CA TYR A 130 12.05 -3.54 12.21
C TYR A 130 12.06 -2.74 10.90
N ALA A 131 13.25 -2.37 10.40
CA ALA A 131 13.38 -1.56 9.19
C ALA A 131 12.78 -2.25 7.95
N VAL A 132 12.86 -3.58 7.86
CA VAL A 132 12.26 -4.37 6.78
C VAL A 132 10.74 -4.39 6.86
N TYR A 133 10.18 -4.49 8.07
CA TYR A 133 8.75 -4.75 8.29
C TYR A 133 7.90 -3.51 8.55
N ILE A 134 8.48 -2.36 8.91
CA ILE A 134 7.71 -1.15 9.24
C ILE A 134 7.00 -0.51 8.04
N GLN A 135 7.57 -0.63 6.84
CA GLN A 135 7.02 -0.20 5.54
C GLN A 135 6.02 0.99 5.62
N PRO A 136 6.48 2.19 6.05
CA PRO A 136 5.57 3.29 6.39
C PRO A 136 4.78 3.85 5.20
N ASN A 137 5.25 3.57 3.97
CA ASN A 137 4.65 4.00 2.72
C ASN A 137 3.31 3.31 2.42
N GLU A 138 2.93 2.28 3.19
CA GLU A 138 1.61 1.63 3.09
C GLU A 138 0.51 2.39 3.85
N LEU A 139 0.86 3.46 4.58
CA LEU A 139 -0.13 4.32 5.22
C LEU A 139 -0.75 5.24 4.16
N HIS A 140 -2.02 5.01 3.86
CA HIS A 140 -2.85 5.96 3.11
C HIS A 140 -3.77 6.68 4.09
N SER A 141 -3.84 8.00 4.03
CA SER A 141 -4.90 8.75 4.71
C SER A 141 -6.08 8.90 3.74
N ASN A 142 -7.19 8.24 4.08
CA ASN A 142 -8.45 8.50 3.39
C ASN A 142 -9.05 9.76 4.02
N ILE A 143 -8.98 10.89 3.31
CA ILE A 143 -9.53 12.17 3.78
C ILE A 143 -10.91 12.36 3.17
N SER A 144 -11.92 12.62 4.01
CA SER A 144 -13.22 13.11 3.54
C SER A 144 -13.08 14.57 3.09
N ARG A 145 -13.55 14.87 1.88
CA ARG A 145 -13.35 16.13 1.12
C ARG A 145 -14.16 17.31 1.69
N GLY A 146 -14.17 17.48 3.01
CA GLY A 146 -15.01 18.47 3.70
C GLY A 146 -14.35 19.82 3.93
N GLU A 147 -13.02 19.91 4.10
CA GLU A 147 -12.36 21.18 4.46
C GLU A 147 -10.92 21.33 3.94
N GLU A 148 -10.70 22.33 3.08
CA GLU A 148 -9.42 22.61 2.43
C GLU A 148 -8.25 22.89 3.38
N SER A 149 -8.50 23.55 4.52
CA SER A 149 -7.43 23.83 5.51
C SER A 149 -6.97 22.56 6.24
N LYS A 150 -7.86 21.58 6.41
CA LYS A 150 -7.59 20.31 7.10
C LYS A 150 -6.74 19.37 6.24
N ILE A 151 -6.99 19.38 4.93
CA ILE A 151 -6.20 18.66 3.93
C ILE A 151 -4.75 19.19 3.91
N LYS A 152 -4.55 20.50 4.05
CA LYS A 152 -3.22 21.12 4.02
C LYS A 152 -2.33 20.71 5.20
N ASP A 153 -2.83 20.78 6.43
CA ASP A 153 -2.03 20.39 7.61
C ASP A 153 -1.67 18.91 7.57
N LEU A 154 -2.60 18.03 7.17
CA LEU A 154 -2.32 16.60 7.04
C LEU A 154 -1.26 16.31 5.96
N ALA A 155 -1.39 16.92 4.78
CA ALA A 155 -0.42 16.75 3.69
C ALA A 155 0.99 17.24 4.07
N ILE A 156 1.09 18.31 4.87
CA ILE A 156 2.38 18.79 5.42
C ILE A 156 2.98 17.72 6.35
N GLY A 157 2.15 17.13 7.23
CA GLY A 157 2.57 16.05 8.11
C GLY A 157 3.08 14.83 7.34
N GLU A 158 2.35 14.41 6.30
CA GLU A 158 2.73 13.30 5.42
C GLU A 158 4.02 13.59 4.66
N THR A 159 4.20 14.82 4.18
CA THR A 159 5.46 15.24 3.53
C THR A 159 6.64 15.09 4.49
N TYR A 160 6.55 15.65 5.70
CA TYR A 160 7.61 15.48 6.71
C TYR A 160 7.84 14.02 7.08
N PHE A 161 6.78 13.21 7.14
CA PHE A 161 6.87 11.80 7.46
C PHE A 161 7.60 11.00 6.39
N ASN A 162 7.26 11.23 5.12
CA ASN A 162 7.88 10.60 3.96
C ASN A 162 9.36 11.00 3.83
N ASP A 163 9.70 12.24 4.18
CA ASP A 163 11.08 12.74 4.30
C ASP A 163 11.81 12.19 5.54
N LYS A 164 11.18 11.30 6.32
CA LYS A 164 11.68 10.74 7.60
C LYS A 164 11.99 11.82 8.66
N ASN A 165 11.42 13.01 8.49
CA ASN A 165 11.53 14.10 9.46
C ASN A 165 10.45 13.97 10.55
N TYR A 166 10.52 12.87 11.30
CA TYR A 166 9.55 12.54 12.35
C TYR A 166 9.43 13.63 13.43
N SER A 167 10.51 14.38 13.67
CA SER A 167 10.52 15.50 14.62
C SER A 167 9.58 16.64 14.22
N LYS A 168 9.41 16.88 12.90
CA LYS A 168 8.48 17.86 12.34
C LYS A 168 7.11 17.26 12.06
N ALA A 169 7.04 15.99 11.68
CA ALA A 169 5.79 15.32 11.36
C ALA A 169 4.90 15.10 12.61
N LEU A 170 5.50 14.64 13.71
CA LEU A 170 4.78 14.34 14.96
C LEU A 170 3.89 15.49 15.46
N PRO A 171 4.36 16.74 15.64
CA PRO A 171 3.52 17.83 16.13
C PRO A 171 2.37 18.16 15.18
N VAL A 172 2.55 17.97 13.88
CA VAL A 172 1.49 18.17 12.87
C VAL A 172 0.38 17.14 13.06
N PHE A 173 0.72 15.85 13.15
CA PHE A 173 -0.28 14.80 13.34
C PHE A 173 -1.01 14.90 14.69
N VAL A 174 -0.30 15.25 15.76
CA VAL A 174 -0.91 15.50 17.08
C VAL A 174 -1.90 16.66 17.03
N LYS A 175 -1.60 17.73 16.27
CA LYS A 175 -2.49 18.88 16.09
C LYS A 175 -3.79 18.49 15.37
N VAL A 176 -3.71 17.65 14.33
CA VAL A 176 -4.89 17.29 13.51
C VAL A 176 -5.72 16.15 14.10
N LEU A 177 -5.17 15.33 15.01
CA LEU A 177 -5.85 14.17 15.59
C LEU A 177 -7.21 14.48 16.25
N PRO A 178 -7.39 15.54 17.09
CA PRO A 178 -8.65 15.79 17.79
C PRO A 178 -9.86 15.98 16.87
N GLU A 179 -9.63 16.49 15.66
CA GLU A 179 -10.65 16.75 14.64
C GLU A 179 -10.81 15.58 13.66
N ASN A 180 -9.87 14.63 13.67
CA ASN A 180 -9.82 13.48 12.79
C ASN A 180 -9.74 12.16 13.58
N LYS A 181 -10.39 12.11 14.75
CA LYS A 181 -10.40 10.92 15.63
C LYS A 181 -10.89 9.64 14.95
N ASN A 182 -11.65 9.79 13.87
CA ASN A 182 -12.17 8.69 13.08
C ASN A 182 -11.17 8.14 12.05
N ASN A 183 -9.94 8.66 12.00
CA ASN A 183 -8.90 8.27 11.05
C ASN A 183 -7.77 7.51 11.75
N ALA A 184 -7.78 6.18 11.63
CA ALA A 184 -6.77 5.30 12.20
C ALA A 184 -5.35 5.62 11.70
N SER A 185 -5.19 6.08 10.46
CA SER A 185 -3.88 6.40 9.88
C SER A 185 -3.17 7.51 10.66
N ILE A 186 -3.90 8.46 11.26
CA ILE A 186 -3.29 9.52 12.07
C ILE A 186 -2.68 8.95 13.35
N TYR A 187 -3.35 8.01 14.02
CA TYR A 187 -2.77 7.30 15.16
C TYR A 187 -1.51 6.54 14.76
N LEU A 188 -1.52 5.89 13.59
CA LEU A 188 -0.36 5.15 13.08
C LEU A 188 0.80 6.09 12.74
N TYR A 189 0.56 7.23 12.09
CA TYR A 189 1.59 8.24 11.83
C TYR A 189 2.22 8.77 13.12
N ILE A 190 1.41 9.06 14.14
CA ILE A 190 1.89 9.49 15.46
C ILE A 190 2.75 8.39 16.10
N ALA A 191 2.25 7.15 16.14
CA ALA A 191 2.93 6.03 16.76
C ALA A 191 4.27 5.74 16.08
N ILE A 192 4.33 5.69 14.75
CA ILE A 192 5.58 5.46 14.00
C ILE A 192 6.56 6.62 14.21
N SER A 193 6.08 7.86 14.17
CA SER A 193 6.94 9.02 14.46
C SER A 193 7.51 8.96 15.88
N GLN A 194 6.71 8.53 16.87
CA GLN A 194 7.18 8.32 18.24
C GLN A 194 8.19 7.17 18.34
N ILE A 195 7.98 6.05 17.64
CA ILE A 195 8.91 4.91 17.59
C ILE A 195 10.27 5.36 17.04
N GLU A 196 10.29 6.10 15.94
CA GLU A 196 11.52 6.55 15.29
C GLU A 196 12.24 7.65 16.07
N LEU A 197 11.52 8.38 16.93
CA LEU A 197 12.08 9.32 17.90
C LEU A 197 12.42 8.65 19.25
N SER A 198 12.39 7.31 19.31
CA SER A 198 12.64 6.52 20.53
C SER A 198 11.72 6.83 21.72
N LYS A 199 10.54 7.38 21.46
CA LYS A 199 9.51 7.68 22.46
C LYS A 199 8.58 6.49 22.67
N TYR A 200 9.15 5.37 23.07
CA TYR A 200 8.47 4.06 23.05
C TYR A 200 7.23 3.98 23.95
N ASN A 201 7.25 4.62 25.13
CA ASN A 201 6.09 4.65 26.03
C ASN A 201 4.91 5.42 25.42
N GLU A 202 5.20 6.54 24.75
CA GLU A 202 4.19 7.37 24.09
C GLU A 202 3.63 6.63 22.87
N ALA A 203 4.50 5.99 22.07
CA ALA A 203 4.10 5.13 20.95
C ALA A 203 3.16 4.01 21.40
N LYS A 204 3.49 3.34 22.51
CA LYS A 204 2.65 2.30 23.09
C LYS A 204 1.28 2.83 23.45
N ALA A 205 1.22 3.97 24.13
CA ALA A 205 -0.05 4.61 24.52
C ALA A 205 -0.89 4.99 23.29
N THR A 206 -0.27 5.56 22.25
CA THR A 206 -0.96 5.89 20.99
C THR A 206 -1.54 4.64 20.32
N LEU A 207 -0.77 3.54 20.27
CA LEU A 207 -1.24 2.28 19.68
C LEU A 207 -2.33 1.62 20.53
N ASP A 208 -2.23 1.68 21.85
CA ASP A 208 -3.27 1.18 22.76
C ASP A 208 -4.58 1.98 22.58
N ASN A 209 -4.49 3.30 22.38
CA ASN A 209 -5.67 4.12 22.07
C ASN A 209 -6.31 3.73 20.73
N LEU A 210 -5.51 3.45 19.70
CA LEU A 210 -6.02 2.96 18.42
C LEU A 210 -6.70 1.60 18.57
N ILE A 211 -6.05 0.65 19.26
CA ILE A 211 -6.57 -0.71 19.48
C ILE A 211 -7.91 -0.70 20.22
N ASN A 212 -8.07 0.19 21.19
CA ASN A 212 -9.27 0.29 22.03
C ASN A 212 -10.37 1.17 21.40
N SER A 213 -10.20 1.62 20.17
CA SER A 213 -11.18 2.45 19.46
C SER A 213 -12.15 1.61 18.64
N ASP A 214 -13.30 2.18 18.29
CA ASP A 214 -14.29 1.56 17.40
C ASP A 214 -13.95 1.76 15.90
N LEU A 215 -12.70 2.10 15.58
CA LEU A 215 -12.28 2.36 14.21
C LEU A 215 -12.16 1.05 13.42
N ILE A 216 -12.56 1.09 12.14
CA ILE A 216 -12.51 -0.06 11.24
C ILE A 216 -11.12 -0.68 11.09
N ASP A 217 -10.08 0.14 11.28
CA ASP A 217 -8.66 -0.20 11.13
C ASP A 217 -7.94 -0.34 12.49
N ALA A 218 -8.68 -0.42 13.61
CA ALA A 218 -8.11 -0.49 14.95
C ALA A 218 -7.16 -1.69 15.12
N GLU A 219 -7.43 -2.80 14.44
CA GLU A 219 -6.62 -4.02 14.52
C GLU A 219 -5.21 -3.86 13.92
N LYS A 220 -5.01 -2.88 13.03
CA LYS A 220 -3.66 -2.53 12.52
C LYS A 220 -2.74 -2.15 13.67
N GLY A 221 -3.27 -1.57 14.75
CA GLY A 221 -2.51 -1.22 15.95
C GLY A 221 -1.76 -2.42 16.56
N TYR A 222 -2.31 -3.65 16.47
CA TYR A 222 -1.62 -4.83 17.00
C TYR A 222 -0.33 -5.15 16.26
N TRP A 223 -0.32 -4.99 14.93
CA TRP A 223 0.87 -5.18 14.09
C TRP A 223 1.94 -4.14 14.43
N TYR A 224 1.59 -2.86 14.40
CA TYR A 224 2.54 -1.78 14.70
C TYR A 224 3.06 -1.81 16.14
N LYS A 225 2.27 -2.32 17.09
CA LYS A 225 2.72 -2.57 18.47
C LYS A 225 3.74 -3.70 18.56
N SER A 226 3.63 -4.72 17.70
CA SER A 226 4.67 -5.75 17.58
C SER A 226 5.98 -5.14 17.12
N LEU A 227 5.93 -4.25 16.11
CA LEU A 227 7.11 -3.58 15.57
C LEU A 227 7.74 -2.59 16.56
N LEU A 228 6.91 -1.87 17.34
CA LEU A 228 7.38 -1.08 18.48
C LEU A 228 8.24 -1.92 19.41
N PHE A 229 7.74 -3.10 19.85
CA PHE A 229 8.48 -3.97 20.76
C PHE A 229 9.77 -4.53 20.13
N VAL A 230 9.77 -4.83 18.83
CA VAL A 230 11.00 -5.21 18.12
C VAL A 230 12.02 -4.07 18.14
N LYS A 231 11.60 -2.84 17.83
CA LYS A 231 12.47 -1.65 17.82
C LYS A 231 12.99 -1.27 19.20
N SER A 232 12.18 -1.46 20.26
CA SER A 232 12.57 -1.21 21.65
C SER A 232 13.32 -2.38 22.29
N ASN A 233 13.64 -3.43 21.53
CA ASN A 233 14.33 -4.65 21.99
C ASN A 233 13.57 -5.44 23.08
N GLN A 234 12.25 -5.30 23.14
CA GLN A 234 11.33 -6.02 24.02
C GLN A 234 10.83 -7.29 23.34
N LEU A 235 11.75 -8.25 23.13
CA LEU A 235 11.52 -9.38 22.22
C LEU A 235 10.44 -10.34 22.73
N GLN A 236 10.30 -10.50 24.04
CA GLN A 236 9.28 -11.39 24.60
C GLN A 236 7.87 -10.83 24.31
N GLU A 237 7.67 -9.54 24.56
CA GLU A 237 6.43 -8.84 24.29
C GLU A 237 6.13 -8.78 22.79
N ALA A 238 7.16 -8.61 21.94
CA ALA A 238 7.02 -8.70 20.49
C ALA A 238 6.49 -10.07 20.07
N LYS A 239 7.06 -11.16 20.58
CA LYS A 239 6.63 -12.53 20.24
C LYS A 239 5.21 -12.82 20.70
N GLU A 240 4.82 -12.39 21.89
CA GLU A 240 3.46 -12.53 22.40
C GLU A 240 2.44 -11.77 21.54
N GLN A 241 2.78 -10.53 21.19
CA GLN A 241 1.95 -9.69 20.33
C GLN A 241 1.81 -10.28 18.91
N LEU A 242 2.90 -10.79 18.32
CA LEU A 242 2.87 -11.43 17.00
C LEU A 242 2.00 -12.70 17.01
N LYS A 243 2.11 -13.54 18.05
CA LYS A 243 1.24 -14.71 18.22
C LYS A 243 -0.24 -14.30 18.29
N PHE A 244 -0.54 -13.17 18.93
CA PHE A 244 -1.90 -12.64 19.00
C PHE A 244 -2.41 -12.19 17.62
N VAL A 245 -1.60 -11.46 16.83
CA VAL A 245 -1.92 -11.08 15.45
C VAL A 245 -2.20 -12.32 14.59
N ILE A 246 -1.36 -13.36 14.71
CA ILE A 246 -1.49 -14.61 13.96
C ILE A 246 -2.77 -15.37 14.34
N LYS A 247 -3.04 -15.52 15.65
CA LYS A 247 -4.20 -16.27 16.15
C LYS A 247 -5.53 -15.69 15.66
N ASN A 248 -5.63 -14.37 15.62
CA ASN A 248 -6.85 -13.67 15.23
C ASN A 248 -6.90 -13.33 13.73
N SER A 249 -5.88 -13.71 12.95
CA SER A 249 -5.76 -13.39 11.52
C SER A 249 -5.88 -11.90 11.20
N TYR A 250 -5.36 -11.04 12.08
CA TYR A 250 -5.40 -9.59 11.91
C TYR A 250 -4.49 -9.12 10.75
N PHE A 251 -4.50 -7.80 10.53
CA PHE A 251 -3.63 -7.13 9.56
C PHE A 251 -2.19 -7.65 9.65
N LYS A 252 -1.59 -7.96 8.48
CA LYS A 252 -0.22 -8.49 8.33
C LYS A 252 0.05 -9.81 9.08
N HIS A 253 -0.95 -10.67 9.29
CA HIS A 253 -0.75 -11.97 9.97
C HIS A 253 0.22 -12.93 9.25
N LYS A 254 0.42 -12.81 7.94
CA LYS A 254 1.41 -13.62 7.21
C LYS A 254 2.83 -13.15 7.54
N GLU A 255 3.05 -11.86 7.44
CA GLU A 255 4.29 -11.17 7.81
C GLU A 255 4.60 -11.36 9.30
N ALA A 256 3.58 -11.41 10.15
CA ALA A 256 3.74 -11.73 11.56
C ALA A 256 4.28 -13.14 11.80
N LYS A 257 3.88 -14.15 11.00
CA LYS A 257 4.47 -15.50 11.07
C LYS A 257 5.94 -15.47 10.68
N GLU A 258 6.27 -14.78 9.59
CA GLU A 258 7.65 -14.67 9.12
C GLU A 258 8.55 -13.96 10.14
N LEU A 259 8.09 -12.84 10.68
CA LEU A 259 8.84 -12.08 11.69
C LEU A 259 9.00 -12.90 12.97
N LEU A 260 7.97 -13.61 13.43
CA LEU A 260 8.05 -14.49 14.60
C LEU A 260 9.12 -15.57 14.41
N SER A 261 9.15 -16.24 13.25
CA SER A 261 10.18 -17.23 12.94
C SER A 261 11.60 -16.64 12.93
N LYS A 262 11.77 -15.39 12.50
CA LYS A 262 13.06 -14.70 12.52
C LYS A 262 13.52 -14.30 13.93
N LEU A 263 12.59 -14.03 14.84
CA LEU A 263 12.89 -13.69 16.24
C LEU A 263 13.15 -14.92 17.12
N ASP A 264 12.74 -16.11 16.68
CA ASP A 264 12.96 -17.39 17.38
C ASP A 264 14.30 -18.06 17.02
N ASN A 265 14.95 -17.63 15.93
CA ASN A 265 16.29 -18.04 15.53
C ASN A 265 17.36 -17.19 16.22
#